data_AF-A0A519KZ40-F1
#
_entry.id   AF-A0A519KZ40-F1
#
_cell.length_a   1.000
_cell.length_b   1.000
_cell.length_c   1.000
_cell.angle_alpha   90.00
_cell.angle_beta   90.00
_cell.angle_gamma   90.00
#
_symmetry.space_group_name_H-M   'P 1'
#
loop_
_entity.id
_entity.type
_entity.pdbx_description
1 polymer ?
#
loop_
_entity_poly.entity_id
_entity_poly.type
_entity_poly.pdbx_seq_one_letter_code
_entity_poly.pdbx_strand_id
1 'polypeptide(L)' 'MSDYSDGDWTKKWDALFWNFVNDNRVFFETNPRLGMMLRTLDKMTNDKKTEHFTIAQQTIKDLK' A
#
# COMPACT_ATOMS: atom_id res chain seq x y z
N MET A 1 -5.87 1.76 -19.62
CA MET A 1 -5.46 2.59 -18.47
C MET A 1 -6.23 3.88 -18.62
N SER A 2 -7.18 4.12 -17.73
CA SER A 2 -8.13 5.22 -17.83
C SER A 2 -7.44 6.58 -17.63
N ASP A 3 -7.88 7.60 -18.35
CA ASP A 3 -7.43 9.00 -18.27
C ASP A 3 -7.86 9.70 -16.96
N TYR A 4 -7.61 9.09 -15.81
CA TYR A 4 -7.81 9.75 -14.52
C TYR A 4 -6.52 10.46 -14.12
N SER A 5 -6.63 11.75 -13.83
CA SER A 5 -5.54 12.55 -13.30
C SER A 5 -5.10 12.03 -11.92
N ASP A 6 -3.79 12.01 -11.69
CA ASP A 6 -3.20 11.76 -10.38
C ASP A 6 -3.77 12.76 -9.37
N GLY A 7 -4.49 12.25 -8.39
CA GLY A 7 -5.15 13.05 -7.36
C GLY A 7 -4.94 12.48 -5.97
N ASP A 8 -5.59 13.07 -4.97
CA ASP A 8 -5.55 12.59 -3.58
C ASP A 8 -6.01 11.13 -3.42
N TRP A 9 -6.84 10.65 -4.34
CA TRP A 9 -7.29 9.26 -4.37
C TRP A 9 -6.13 8.28 -4.65
N THR A 10 -5.12 8.68 -5.44
CA THR A 10 -3.94 7.84 -5.71
C THR A 10 -3.18 7.56 -4.43
N LYS A 11 -2.96 8.59 -3.59
CA LYS A 11 -2.29 8.45 -2.28
C LYS A 11 -3.08 7.55 -1.33
N LYS A 12 -4.41 7.70 -1.29
CA LYS A 12 -5.31 6.83 -0.50
C LYS A 12 -5.26 5.39 -0.98
N TRP A 13 -5.24 5.18 -2.29
CA TRP A 13 -5.20 3.84 -2.89
C TRP A 13 -3.85 3.16 -2.67
N ASP A 14 -2.73 3.85 -2.90
CA ASP A 14 -1.39 3.36 -2.58
C ASP A 14 -1.28 2.98 -1.10
N ALA A 15 -1.77 3.85 -0.21
CA ALA A 15 -1.81 3.59 1.22
C ALA A 15 -2.56 2.30 1.57
N LEU A 16 -3.77 2.11 1.02
CA LEU A 16 -4.57 0.90 1.22
C LEU A 16 -3.90 -0.34 0.64
N PHE A 17 -3.31 -0.23 -0.55
CA PHE A 17 -2.60 -1.29 -1.22
C PHE A 17 -1.39 -1.77 -0.41
N TRP A 18 -0.52 -0.85 0.02
CA TRP A 18 0.66 -1.20 0.82
C TRP A 18 0.28 -1.73 2.21
N ASN A 19 -0.80 -1.21 2.81
CA ASN A 19 -1.34 -1.77 4.05
C ASN A 19 -1.78 -3.23 3.86
N PHE A 20 -2.50 -3.53 2.78
CA PHE A 20 -2.91 -4.90 2.45
C PHE A 20 -1.73 -5.83 2.17
N VAL A 21 -0.75 -5.37 1.39
CA VAL A 21 0.47 -6.13 1.10
C VAL A 21 1.25 -6.45 2.38
N ASN A 22 1.33 -5.48 3.30
CA ASN A 22 2.00 -5.68 4.58
C ASN A 22 1.23 -6.59 5.54
N ASP A 23 -0.10 -6.58 5.50
CA ASP A 23 -0.92 -7.51 6.30
C ASP A 23 -0.79 -8.96 5.76
N ASN A 24 -0.73 -9.11 4.45
CA ASN A 24 -0.73 -10.41 3.78
C ASN A 24 0.67 -10.88 3.36
N ARG A 25 1.75 -10.48 4.05
CA ARG A 25 3.14 -10.78 3.62
C ARG A 25 3.35 -12.27 3.30
N VAL A 26 2.85 -13.16 4.14
CA VAL A 26 3.02 -14.62 3.98
C VAL A 26 2.43 -15.11 2.65
N PHE A 27 1.31 -14.53 2.22
CA PHE A 27 0.69 -14.83 0.93
C PHE A 27 1.55 -14.33 -0.24
N PHE A 28 2.08 -13.10 -0.15
CA PHE A 28 2.92 -12.52 -1.19
C PHE A 28 4.31 -13.18 -1.28
N GLU A 29 4.84 -13.71 -0.18
CA GLU A 29 6.12 -14.43 -0.14
C GLU A 29 6.05 -15.80 -0.83
N THR A 30 4.87 -16.41 -0.87
CA THR A 30 4.64 -17.72 -1.51
C THR A 30 4.91 -17.71 -3.01
N ASN A 31 4.84 -16.54 -3.68
CA ASN A 31 5.02 -16.44 -5.12
C ASN A 31 6.16 -15.46 -5.48
N PRO A 32 7.22 -15.89 -6.19
CA PRO A 32 8.41 -15.06 -6.42
C PRO A 32 8.13 -13.76 -7.20
N ARG A 33 7.07 -13.69 -8.02
CA ARG A 33 6.64 -12.42 -8.64
C ARG A 33 6.06 -11.44 -7.62
N LEU A 34 5.25 -11.94 -6.70
CA LEU A 34 4.59 -11.17 -5.65
C LEU A 34 5.60 -10.75 -4.56
N GLY A 35 6.57 -11.62 -4.26
CA GLY A 35 7.67 -11.33 -3.34
C GLY A 35 8.54 -10.15 -3.77
N MET A 36 8.57 -9.80 -5.06
CA MET A 36 9.25 -8.59 -5.53
C MET A 36 8.59 -7.32 -4.98
N MET A 37 7.25 -7.28 -4.86
CA MET A 37 6.53 -6.16 -4.26
C MET A 37 6.85 -6.03 -2.76
N LEU A 38 6.95 -7.15 -2.05
CA LEU A 38 7.38 -7.15 -0.65
C LEU A 38 8.79 -6.62 -0.47
N ARG A 39 9.73 -6.95 -1.36
CA ARG A 39 11.10 -6.40 -1.32
C ARG A 39 11.12 -4.89 -1.59
N THR A 40 10.26 -4.41 -2.48
CA THR A 40 10.10 -2.96 -2.72
C THR A 40 9.51 -2.27 -1.50
N LEU A 41 8.50 -2.87 -0.87
CA LEU A 41 7.97 -2.41 0.42
C LEU A 41 9.08 -2.39 1.46
N ASP A 42 9.86 -3.46 1.59
CA ASP A 42 10.89 -3.58 2.61
C ASP A 42 11.98 -2.50 2.48
N LYS A 43 12.41 -2.23 1.25
CA LYS A 43 13.33 -1.13 0.90
C LYS A 43 12.76 0.27 1.11
N MET A 44 11.45 0.42 1.21
CA MET A 44 10.82 1.71 1.44
C MET A 44 11.10 2.19 2.88
N THR A 45 11.38 3.49 3.03
CA THR A 45 11.69 4.11 4.34
C THR A 45 10.53 3.93 5.30
N ASN A 46 10.83 3.71 6.59
CA ASN A 46 9.80 3.58 7.63
C ASN A 46 8.88 4.81 7.70
N ASP A 47 9.41 6.00 7.42
CA ASP A 47 8.64 7.24 7.40
C ASP A 47 7.49 7.19 6.38
N LYS A 48 7.80 6.83 5.12
CA LYS A 48 6.79 6.63 4.06
C LYS A 48 5.80 5.52 4.38
N LYS A 49 6.27 4.40 4.94
CA LYS A 49 5.37 3.31 5.38
C LYS A 49 4.37 3.81 6.40
N THR A 50 4.85 4.57 7.39
CA THR A 50 4.02 5.10 8.46
C THR A 50 3.00 6.12 7.94
N GLU A 51 3.40 6.96 6.98
CA GLU A 51 2.49 7.85 6.25
C GLU A 51 1.39 7.05 5.53
N HIS A 52 1.76 6.03 4.75
CA HIS A 52 0.82 5.15 4.07
C HIS A 52 -0.13 4.45 5.05
N PHE A 53 0.36 3.91 6.17
CA PHE A 53 -0.51 3.27 7.16
C PHE A 53 -1.47 4.27 7.82
N THR A 54 -1.01 5.48 8.10
CA THR A 54 -1.85 6.55 8.67
C THR A 54 -2.96 6.94 7.71
N ILE A 55 -2.62 7.16 6.43
CA ILE A 55 -3.60 7.46 5.39
C ILE A 55 -4.57 6.29 5.21
N ALA A 56 -4.09 5.05 5.18
CA ALA A 56 -4.94 3.87 5.05
C ALA A 56 -5.96 3.78 6.19
N GLN A 57 -5.52 3.97 7.44
CA GLN A 57 -6.41 3.99 8.60
C GLN A 57 -7.41 5.15 8.55
N GLN A 58 -6.98 6.34 8.13
CA GLN A 58 -7.85 7.49 7.94
C GLN A 58 -8.94 7.18 6.91
N THR A 59 -8.56 6.56 5.79
CA THR A 59 -9.48 6.20 4.71
C THR A 59 -10.47 5.13 5.16
N ILE A 60 -10.01 4.11 5.89
CA ILE A 60 -10.88 3.06 6.45
C ILE A 60 -11.87 3.64 7.47
N LYS A 61 -11.45 4.63 8.28
CA LYS A 61 -12.36 5.35 9.20
C LYS A 61 -13.39 6.19 8.45
N ASP A 62 -12.98 6.89 7.40
CA ASP A 62 -13.85 7.73 6.56
C ASP A 62 -14.91 6.90 5.80
N LEU A 63 -14.58 5.65 5.48
CA LEU A 63 -15.48 4.68 4.85
C LEU A 63 -16.51 4.05 5.81
N LYS A 64 -16.43 4.30 7.12
CA LYS A 64 -17.21 3.62 8.16
C LYS A 64 -18.24 4.53 8.81
#